data_AF-A0A7H9BQI6-F1
#
_entry.id   AF-A0A7H9BQI6-F1
#
_cell.length_a   1.000
_cell.length_b   1.000
_cell.length_c   1.000
_cell.angle_alpha   90.00
_cell.angle_beta   90.00
_cell.angle_gamma   90.00
#
_symmetry.space_group_name_H-M   'P 1'
#
loop_
_entity.id
_entity.type
_entity.pdbx_description
1 polymer ?
#
loop_
_entity_poly.entity_id
_entity_poly.type
_entity_poly.pdbx_seq_one_letter_code
_entity_poly.pdbx_strand_id
1 'polypeptide(L)'
;MHIVHYPAMSILSSYLAREGLTQREFATRIGVDQSIVSRLLKSGQPGGTKPGLPLAIRIERETGGAVPAASWVEMQVDKAG
;
A
#
# COMPACT_ATOMS: atom_id res chain seq x y z
N MET A 1 -5.25 -26.89 14.71
CA MET A 1 -5.11 -26.08 13.49
C MET A 1 -5.57 -24.67 13.80
N HIS A 2 -4.66 -23.69 13.88
CA HIS A 2 -5.04 -22.29 13.95
C HIS A 2 -5.21 -21.79 12.51
N ILE A 3 -6.44 -21.47 12.13
CA ILE A 3 -6.68 -20.61 10.97
C ILE A 3 -6.17 -19.24 11.39
N VAL A 4 -4.93 -18.94 11.06
CA VAL A 4 -4.45 -17.55 11.05
C VAL A 4 -5.30 -16.83 10.02
N HIS A 5 -6.30 -16.09 10.49
CA HIS A 5 -6.89 -15.00 9.72
C HIS A 5 -5.72 -14.07 9.39
N TYR A 6 -5.09 -14.25 8.22
CA TYR A 6 -4.15 -13.27 7.71
C TYR A 6 -5.04 -12.07 7.34
N PRO A 7 -5.03 -10.96 8.10
CA PRO A 7 -5.59 -9.73 7.56
C PRO A 7 -4.90 -9.53 6.21
N ALA A 8 -5.70 -9.35 5.14
CA ALA A 8 -5.17 -9.22 3.79
C ALA A 8 -4.02 -8.20 3.80
N MET A 9 -2.78 -8.71 3.72
CA MET A 9 -1.61 -7.84 3.80
C MET A 9 -1.59 -7.01 2.53
N SER A 10 -1.48 -5.69 2.67
CA SER A 10 -1.34 -4.82 1.51
C SER A 10 -0.06 -5.18 0.74
N ILE A 11 -0.04 -4.93 -0.57
CA ILE A 11 1.15 -5.15 -1.42
C ILE A 11 2.34 -4.38 -0.87
N LEU A 12 2.11 -3.17 -0.36
CA LEU A 12 3.11 -2.35 0.31
C LEU A 12 3.67 -3.03 1.57
N SER A 13 2.82 -3.63 2.40
CA SER A 13 3.26 -4.38 3.59
C SER A 13 4.19 -5.53 3.22
N SER A 14 3.82 -6.27 2.17
CA SER A 14 4.60 -7.40 1.68
C SER A 14 5.96 -6.93 1.12
N TYR A 15 5.97 -5.81 0.39
CA TYR A 15 7.20 -5.20 -0.10
C TYR A 15 8.15 -4.80 1.03
N LEU A 16 7.68 -4.06 2.04
CA LEU A 16 8.53 -3.63 3.15
C LEU A 16 9.13 -4.82 3.92
N ALA A 17 8.34 -5.86 4.14
CA ALA A 17 8.82 -7.07 4.80
C ALA A 17 9.89 -7.81 3.98
N ARG A 18 9.68 -7.93 2.66
CA ARG A 18 10.65 -8.58 1.75
C ARG A 18 11.97 -7.83 1.66
N GLU A 19 11.91 -6.50 1.59
CA GLU A 19 13.10 -5.64 1.48
C GLU A 19 13.74 -5.34 2.85
N GLY A 20 13.16 -5.80 3.96
CA GLY A 20 13.66 -5.54 5.31
C GLY A 20 13.57 -4.06 5.72
N LEU A 21 12.66 -3.29 5.13
CA LEU A 21 12.52 -1.85 5.36
C LEU A 21 11.54 -1.56 6.50
N THR A 22 11.93 -0.67 7.39
CA THR A 22 11.00 -0.09 8.36
C THR A 22 10.10 0.96 7.69
N GLN A 23 8.94 1.21 8.30
CA GLN A 23 8.01 2.25 7.83
C GLN A 23 8.68 3.63 7.77
N ARG A 24 9.55 3.93 8.75
CA ARG A 24 10.25 5.22 8.85
C ARG A 24 11.27 5.39 7.72
N GLU A 25 12.05 4.36 7.42
CA GLU A 25 13.01 4.40 6.31
C GLU A 25 12.31 4.60 4.98
N PHE A 26 11.21 3.88 4.76
CA PHE A 26 10.43 4.03 3.54
C PHE A 26 9.77 5.41 3.45
N ALA A 27 9.24 5.93 4.57
CA ALA A 27 8.67 7.27 4.64
C ALA A 27 9.68 8.35 4.23
N THR A 28 10.93 8.25 4.71
CA THR A 28 12.03 9.13 4.30
C THR A 28 12.28 9.06 2.80
N ARG A 29 12.30 7.85 2.21
CA ARG A 29 12.56 7.67 0.76
C ARG A 29 11.48 8.31 -0.11
N ILE A 30 10.22 8.20 0.29
CA ILE A 30 9.10 8.80 -0.47
C ILE A 30 8.77 10.24 0.00
N GLY A 31 9.51 10.80 0.94
CA GLY A 31 9.36 12.18 1.42
C GLY A 31 8.03 12.47 2.12
N VAL A 32 7.59 11.57 3.00
CA VAL A 32 6.38 11.74 3.83
C VAL A 32 6.66 11.41 5.29
N ASP A 33 5.70 11.69 6.17
CA ASP A 33 5.75 11.26 7.56
C ASP A 33 5.44 9.75 7.73
N GLN A 34 6.05 9.11 8.73
CA GLN A 34 5.84 7.68 9.00
C GLN A 34 4.38 7.32 9.28
N SER A 35 3.58 8.24 9.85
CA SER A 35 2.13 8.02 10.05
C SER A 35 1.37 7.87 8.74
N ILE A 36 1.84 8.49 7.65
CA ILE A 36 1.26 8.30 6.32
C ILE A 36 1.48 6.85 5.87
N VAL A 37 2.71 6.34 5.99
CA VAL A 37 3.02 4.95 5.64
C VAL A 37 2.20 3.97 6.50
N SER A 38 2.09 4.21 7.80
CA SER A 38 1.25 3.41 8.70
C SER A 38 -0.21 3.34 8.25
N ARG A 39 -0.79 4.47 7.81
CA ARG A 39 -2.15 4.50 7.25
C ARG A 39 -2.26 3.74 5.94
N LEU A 40 -1.27 3.88 5.05
CA LEU A 40 -1.25 3.19 3.75
C LEU A 40 -1.15 1.68 3.88
N LEU A 41 -0.44 1.17 4.90
CA LEU A 41 -0.35 -0.27 5.13
C LEU A 41 -1.69 -0.94 5.42
N LYS A 42 -2.67 -0.17 5.91
CA LYS A 42 -4.04 -0.63 6.21
C LYS A 42 -4.98 -0.63 4.99
N SER A 43 -4.50 -0.31 3.80
CA SER A 43 -5.34 -0.18 2.61
C SER A 43 -5.98 -1.47 2.10
N GLY A 44 -5.41 -2.63 2.45
CA GLY A 44 -6.02 -3.93 2.19
C GLY A 44 -7.23 -4.23 3.08
N GLN A 45 -7.61 -3.32 3.99
CA GLN A 45 -8.73 -3.46 4.91
C GLN A 45 -9.91 -2.54 4.54
N PRO A 46 -11.14 -2.92 4.91
CA PRO A 46 -12.30 -2.02 4.80
C PRO A 46 -12.04 -0.68 5.49
N GLY A 47 -12.26 0.43 4.76
CA GLY A 47 -12.02 1.79 5.27
C GLY A 47 -10.54 2.20 5.31
N GLY A 48 -9.63 1.43 4.71
CA GLY A 48 -8.22 1.76 4.60
C GLY A 48 -7.96 3.04 3.79
N THR A 49 -6.93 3.80 4.18
CA THR A 49 -6.55 5.03 3.47
C THR A 49 -5.84 4.72 2.17
N LYS A 50 -6.31 5.31 1.08
CA LYS A 50 -5.67 5.27 -0.24
C LYS A 50 -4.83 6.52 -0.45
N PRO A 51 -3.62 6.42 -1.04
CA PRO A 51 -2.84 7.57 -1.42
C PRO A 51 -3.52 8.30 -2.59
N GLY A 52 -3.36 9.61 -2.67
CA GLY A 52 -3.63 10.32 -3.91
C GLY A 52 -2.66 9.88 -5.02
N LEU A 53 -3.07 10.06 -6.29
CA LEU A 53 -2.30 9.63 -7.45
C LEU A 53 -0.81 10.06 -7.43
N PRO A 54 -0.44 11.31 -7.06
CA PRO A 54 0.97 11.70 -7.01
C PRO A 54 1.80 10.86 -6.03
N LEU A 55 1.23 10.52 -4.87
CA LEU A 55 1.90 9.70 -3.87
C LEU A 55 1.95 8.22 -4.32
N ALA A 56 0.90 7.72 -4.96
CA ALA A 56 0.87 6.37 -5.53
C ALA A 56 1.97 6.19 -6.59
N ILE A 57 2.12 7.14 -7.53
CA ILE A 57 3.19 7.11 -8.55
C ILE A 57 4.57 7.19 -7.90
N ARG A 58 4.74 7.99 -6.84
CA ARG A 58 6.01 8.07 -6.12
C ARG A 58 6.39 6.73 -5.49
N ILE A 59 5.42 6.07 -4.85
CA ILE A 59 5.60 4.74 -4.27
C ILE A 59 5.97 3.74 -5.36
N GLU A 60 5.27 3.73 -6.50
CA GLU A 60 5.59 2.84 -7.61
C GLU A 60 7.02 3.02 -8.12
N ARG A 61 7.46 4.28 -8.30
CA ARG A 61 8.83 4.58 -8.72
C ARG A 61 9.88 4.13 -7.71
N GLU A 62 9.68 4.43 -6.43
CA GLU A 62 10.60 4.04 -5.36
C GLU A 62 10.68 2.51 -5.19
N THR A 63 9.59 1.81 -5.48
CA THR A 63 9.53 0.34 -5.40
C THR A 63 9.89 -0.37 -6.70
N GLY A 64 10.31 0.36 -7.74
CA GLY A 64 10.62 -0.21 -9.06
C GLY A 64 9.44 -0.97 -9.68
N GLY A 65 8.21 -0.56 -9.41
CA GLY A 65 6.99 -1.22 -9.87
C GLY A 65 6.48 -2.35 -8.99
N ALA A 66 7.15 -2.70 -7.89
CA ALA A 66 6.69 -3.76 -6.99
C ALA A 66 5.38 -3.40 -6.25
N VAL A 67 5.08 -2.11 -6.09
CA VAL A 67 3.80 -1.60 -5.61
C VAL A 67 3.20 -0.70 -6.71
N PRO A 68 2.45 -1.27 -7.68
CA PRO A 68 1.87 -0.49 -8.78
C PRO A 68 0.86 0.56 -8.28
N ALA A 69 0.83 1.77 -8.85
CA ALA A 69 -0.17 2.77 -8.46
C ALA A 69 -1.61 2.28 -8.71
N ALA A 70 -1.81 1.45 -9.74
CA ALA A 70 -3.09 0.84 -10.06
C ALA A 70 -3.64 -0.08 -8.96
N SER A 71 -2.80 -0.63 -8.07
CA SER A 71 -3.28 -1.53 -7.00
C SER A 71 -4.13 -0.83 -5.93
N TRP A 72 -4.17 0.50 -5.96
CA TRP A 72 -4.94 1.32 -5.01
C TRP A 72 -6.30 1.75 -5.58
N VAL A 73 -6.56 1.45 -6.85
CA VAL A 73 -7.81 1.78 -7.53
C VAL A 73 -8.73 0.57 -7.48
N GLU A 74 -9.90 0.73 -6.87
CA GLU A 74 -10.98 -0.25 -7.04
C GLU A 74 -11.59 -0.01 -8.41
N MET A 75 -11.44 -0.98 -9.30
CA MET A 75 -12.16 -0.97 -10.57
C MET A 75 -13.63 -1.28 -10.25
N GLN A 76 -14.43 -0.23 -10.05
CA GLN A 76 -15.88 -0.36 -10.01
C GLN A 76 -16.29 -0.83 -11.41
N VAL A 77 -16.75 -2.07 -11.51
CA VAL A 77 -17.44 -2.54 -12.72
C VAL A 77 -18.81 -1.89 -12.67
N ASP A 78 -18.97 -0.78 -13.38
CA ASP A 78 -20.29 -0.18 -13.58
C ASP A 78 -21.21 -1.26 -14.14
N LYS A 79 -22.24 -1.64 -13.38
CA LYS A 79 -23.35 -2.43 -13.91
C LYS A 79 -24.03 -1.56 -14.96
N ALA A 80 -23.76 -1.86 -16.23
CA ALA A 80 -24.56 -1.35 -17.33
C ALA A 80 -26.00 -1.82 -17.13
N GLY A 81 -26.90 -0.84 -16.96
CA GLY A 81 -28.35 -0.90 -17.28
C GLY A 81 -29.16 -1.99 -16.63
#